data_AF-A0A0K2U6F1-F1
#
_entry.id   AF-A0A0K2U6F1-F1
#
_cell.length_a   1.000
_cell.length_b   1.000
_cell.length_c   1.000
_cell.angle_alpha   90.00
_cell.angle_beta   90.00
_cell.angle_gamma   90.00
#
_symmetry.space_group_name_H-M   'P 1'
#
loop_
_entity.id
_entity.type
_entity.pdbx_description
1 polymer ?
#
loop_
_entity_poly.entity_id
_entity_poly.type
_entity_poly.pdbx_seq_one_letter_code
_entity_poly.pdbx_strand_id
1 'polypeptide(L)'
;MAADENEWLTLIEDSLLKSDIGDNSYNAARDWSPSSPLTQSHKLCLSDEHPFKDLKIGNTEDLSYITGRNVCCECGKSRKYYCYSCCIPLEMTKGIIPTLDALPLKVDIVKHKREIDGKSTATHAKVICPSHVRIFIYPELPPNLLDNKEENIVL
;
A
#
# COMPACT_ATOMS: atom_id res chain seq x y z
N MET A 1 -5.30 33.04 -24.81
CA MET A 1 -6.32 32.34 -24.03
C MET A 1 -5.69 31.05 -23.55
N ALA A 2 -5.06 31.08 -22.37
CA ALA A 2 -4.42 29.92 -21.78
C ALA A 2 -5.49 29.20 -20.95
N ALA A 3 -5.81 27.96 -21.30
CA ALA A 3 -6.59 27.08 -20.45
C ALA A 3 -5.68 26.68 -19.27
N ASP A 4 -6.20 26.81 -18.06
CA ASP A 4 -5.51 26.60 -16.79
C ASP A 4 -5.19 25.10 -16.62
N GLU A 5 -3.90 24.74 -16.71
CA GLU A 5 -3.38 23.36 -16.57
C GLU A 5 -3.61 22.74 -15.17
N ASN A 6 -4.24 23.48 -14.24
CA ASN A 6 -4.48 23.05 -12.87
C ASN A 6 -5.94 22.68 -12.55
N GLU A 7 -6.84 22.68 -13.54
CA GLU A 7 -8.26 22.39 -13.32
C GLU A 7 -8.53 20.95 -12.82
N TRP A 8 -7.61 20.01 -13.04
CA TRP A 8 -7.72 18.65 -12.52
C TRP A 8 -7.15 18.49 -11.10
N LEU A 9 -6.22 19.35 -10.67
CA LEU A 9 -5.72 19.38 -9.30
C LEU A 9 -6.83 19.81 -8.34
N THR A 10 -7.63 20.81 -8.72
CA THR A 10 -8.80 21.24 -7.94
C THR A 10 -9.87 20.16 -7.88
N LEU A 11 -10.07 19.36 -8.94
CA LEU A 11 -11.02 18.24 -8.94
C LEU A 11 -10.60 17.06 -8.05
N ILE A 12 -9.29 16.78 -7.95
CA ILE A 12 -8.75 15.75 -7.05
C ILE A 12 -8.73 16.24 -5.60
N GLU A 13 -8.32 17.48 -5.37
CA GLU A 13 -8.29 18.09 -4.03
C GLU A 13 -9.69 18.17 -3.41
N ASP A 14 -10.73 18.56 -4.17
CA ASP A 14 -12.10 18.65 -3.67
C ASP A 14 -12.70 17.28 -3.31
N SER A 15 -12.27 16.21 -3.98
CA SER A 15 -12.74 14.84 -3.69
C SER A 15 -12.00 14.21 -2.51
N LEU A 16 -10.73 14.57 -2.28
CA LEU A 16 -9.90 14.03 -1.19
C LEU A 16 -10.05 14.82 0.12
N LEU A 17 -10.40 16.11 0.07
CA LEU A 17 -10.64 16.93 1.26
C LEU A 17 -12.07 16.82 1.81
N LYS A 18 -13.03 16.29 1.03
CA LYS A 18 -14.40 16.01 1.53
C LYS A 18 -14.48 14.72 2.37
N SER A 19 -13.43 13.91 2.39
CA SER A 19 -13.24 12.93 3.45
C SER A 19 -12.53 13.61 4.62
N ASP A 20 -13.30 13.90 5.67
CA ASP A 20 -12.83 14.43 6.96
C ASP A 20 -11.56 13.71 7.46
N ILE A 21 -10.38 14.27 7.18
CA ILE A 21 -9.11 13.91 7.84
C ILE A 21 -8.81 14.92 8.97
N GLY A 22 -9.59 16.00 9.07
CA GLY A 22 -9.54 16.95 10.17
C GLY A 22 -10.25 16.40 11.40
N ASP A 23 -9.47 16.22 12.46
CA ASP A 23 -9.92 16.16 13.86
C ASP A 23 -10.64 14.88 14.31
N ASN A 24 -9.92 13.75 14.31
CA ASN A 24 -9.80 12.84 15.47
C ASN A 24 -9.08 11.55 15.06
N SER A 25 -7.77 11.55 15.28
CA SER A 25 -6.97 10.34 15.28
C SER A 25 -7.46 9.37 16.38
N TYR A 26 -7.58 8.09 16.01
CA TYR A 26 -7.79 6.92 16.87
C TYR A 26 -9.23 6.67 17.36
N ASN A 27 -9.87 5.65 16.79
CA ASN A 27 -10.90 4.82 17.43
C ASN A 27 -12.14 5.54 18.00
N ALA A 28 -12.79 6.40 17.23
CA ALA A 28 -14.20 6.68 17.46
C ALA A 28 -15.00 6.02 16.33
N ALA A 29 -15.79 4.99 16.67
CA ALA A 29 -16.88 4.58 15.82
C ALA A 29 -17.81 5.80 15.66
N ARG A 30 -17.69 6.53 14.55
CA ARG A 30 -18.70 7.52 14.17
C ARG A 30 -19.98 6.75 13.92
N ASP A 31 -21.08 7.18 14.55
CA ASP A 31 -22.39 6.57 14.35
C ASP A 31 -22.71 6.54 12.86
N TRP A 32 -22.71 5.34 12.30
CA TRP A 32 -23.08 5.10 10.91
C TRP A 32 -24.54 5.55 10.70
N SER A 33 -24.76 6.59 9.89
CA SER A 33 -26.09 6.92 9.39
C SER A 33 -26.41 6.14 8.09
N PRO A 34 -27.51 5.37 8.01
CA PRO A 34 -27.78 4.50 6.85
C PRO A 34 -28.08 5.21 5.52
N SER A 35 -28.09 6.55 5.49
CA SER A 35 -28.69 7.34 4.41
C SER A 35 -27.71 8.04 3.46
N SER A 36 -26.39 7.82 3.57
CA SER A 36 -25.44 8.38 2.60
C SER A 36 -25.35 7.52 1.32
N PRO A 37 -25.68 8.04 0.11
CA PRO A 37 -25.72 7.25 -1.13
C PRO A 37 -24.34 6.82 -1.66
N LEU A 38 -23.24 7.42 -1.16
CA LEU A 38 -21.88 7.25 -1.71
C LEU A 38 -21.02 6.23 -0.97
N THR A 39 -21.57 5.56 0.05
CA THR A 39 -20.86 4.56 0.86
C THR A 39 -21.67 3.27 0.96
N GLN A 40 -22.08 2.70 -0.17
CA GLN A 40 -22.39 1.26 -0.22
C GLN A 40 -21.10 0.47 -0.38
N SER A 41 -20.21 0.58 0.60
CA SER A 41 -19.17 -0.41 0.76
C SER A 41 -19.88 -1.67 1.24
N HIS A 42 -20.31 -2.53 0.29
CA HIS A 42 -20.77 -3.86 0.63
C HIS A 42 -19.67 -4.49 1.48
N LYS A 43 -19.98 -4.73 2.76
CA LYS A 43 -19.07 -5.43 3.67
C LYS A 43 -18.62 -6.68 2.93
N LEU A 44 -17.31 -6.84 2.70
CA LEU A 44 -16.73 -8.09 2.25
C LEU A 44 -16.96 -9.11 3.36
N CYS A 45 -18.18 -9.63 3.42
CA CYS A 45 -18.58 -10.71 4.29
C CYS A 45 -18.03 -11.96 3.62
N LEU A 46 -16.94 -12.47 4.16
CA LEU A 46 -16.50 -13.82 3.88
C LEU A 46 -17.65 -14.73 4.33
N SER A 47 -18.36 -15.31 3.36
CA SER A 47 -19.60 -16.07 3.59
C SER A 47 -19.35 -17.42 4.23
N ASP A 48 -18.11 -17.91 4.17
CA ASP A 48 -17.67 -19.15 4.78
C ASP A 48 -17.25 -18.95 6.23
N GLU A 49 -17.59 -19.91 7.10
CA GLU A 49 -17.11 -19.95 8.50
C GLU A 49 -15.58 -20.06 8.58
N HIS A 50 -14.95 -20.61 7.53
CA HIS A 50 -13.50 -20.86 7.47
C HIS A 50 -12.93 -20.42 6.11
N PRO A 51 -12.92 -19.11 5.79
CA PRO A 51 -12.61 -18.60 4.45
C PRO A 51 -11.14 -18.78 4.05
N PHE A 52 -10.29 -19.19 5.00
CA PHE A 52 -8.86 -19.39 4.80
C PHE A 52 -8.43 -20.84 5.01
N LYS A 53 -9.37 -21.81 5.04
CA LYS A 53 -9.08 -23.24 5.31
C LYS A 53 -8.03 -23.84 4.36
N ASP A 54 -7.98 -23.35 3.13
CA ASP A 54 -7.06 -23.83 2.09
C ASP A 54 -5.71 -23.07 2.09
N LEU A 55 -5.60 -21.97 2.86
CA LEU A 55 -4.37 -21.21 3.00
C LEU A 55 -3.47 -21.85 4.05
N LYS A 56 -2.30 -22.30 3.62
CA LYS A 56 -1.27 -22.87 4.51
C LYS A 56 -0.29 -21.79 4.92
N ILE A 57 -0.08 -21.64 6.23
CA ILE A 57 0.96 -20.76 6.78
C ILE A 57 2.31 -21.46 6.58
N GLY A 58 3.26 -20.78 5.94
CA GLY A 58 4.61 -21.30 5.73
C GLY A 58 5.42 -21.40 7.02
N ASN A 59 6.49 -22.22 6.99
CA ASN A 59 7.45 -22.28 8.10
C ASN A 59 8.14 -20.92 8.29
N THR A 60 8.31 -20.48 9.54
CA THR A 60 8.96 -19.21 9.92
C THR A 60 10.18 -19.39 10.82
N GLU A 61 10.63 -20.63 11.06
CA GLU A 61 11.79 -20.97 11.90
C GLU A 61 13.06 -20.22 11.47
N ASP A 62 13.28 -20.06 10.15
CA ASP A 62 14.45 -19.34 9.63
C ASP A 62 14.52 -17.89 10.11
N LEU A 63 13.37 -17.26 10.35
CA LEU A 63 13.29 -15.89 10.88
C LEU A 63 13.74 -15.80 12.35
N SER A 64 13.68 -16.91 13.10
CA SER A 64 14.07 -16.96 14.50
C SER A 64 15.60 -16.85 14.68
N TYR A 65 16.38 -17.29 13.70
CA TYR A 65 17.83 -17.16 13.69
C TYR A 65 18.30 -15.71 13.48
N ILE A 66 17.40 -14.81 13.08
CA ILE A 66 17.68 -13.38 12.89
C ILE A 66 17.48 -12.65 14.22
N THR A 67 18.56 -12.57 14.99
CA THR A 67 18.55 -12.00 16.34
C THR A 67 18.65 -10.47 16.38
N GLY A 68 19.21 -9.85 15.34
CA GLY A 68 19.58 -8.43 15.32
C GLY A 68 19.07 -7.62 14.13
N ARG A 69 19.39 -6.32 14.14
CA ARG A 69 19.19 -5.43 12.99
C ARG A 69 20.47 -5.38 12.15
N ASN A 70 20.29 -5.22 10.85
CA ASN A 70 21.34 -5.14 9.86
C ASN A 70 21.18 -3.88 9.00
N VAL A 71 22.26 -3.52 8.32
CA VAL A 71 22.33 -2.28 7.54
C VAL A 71 21.83 -2.55 6.11
N CYS A 72 20.94 -1.69 5.62
CA CYS A 72 20.51 -1.71 4.23
C CYS A 72 21.69 -1.35 3.31
N CYS A 73 21.95 -2.15 2.28
CA CYS A 73 23.00 -1.90 1.29
C CYS A 73 22.77 -0.62 0.46
N GLU A 74 21.52 -0.23 0.26
CA GLU A 74 21.17 0.94 -0.56
C GLU A 74 21.22 2.27 0.21
N CYS A 75 20.69 2.31 1.43
CA CYS A 75 20.53 3.57 2.18
C CYS A 75 21.27 3.63 3.52
N GLY A 76 21.99 2.57 3.91
CA GLY A 76 22.75 2.53 5.15
C GLY A 76 21.91 2.51 6.45
N LYS A 77 20.57 2.52 6.37
CA LYS A 77 19.72 2.53 7.56
C LYS A 77 19.62 1.15 8.21
N SER A 78 19.60 1.11 9.55
CA SER A 78 19.43 -0.12 10.34
C SER A 78 18.00 -0.65 10.29
N ARG A 79 17.81 -1.91 9.91
CA ARG A 79 16.53 -2.60 9.67
C ARG A 79 16.62 -4.05 10.13
N LYS A 80 15.49 -4.72 10.41
CA LYS A 80 15.54 -6.13 10.86
C LYS A 80 15.50 -7.13 9.70
N TYR A 81 14.44 -7.10 8.90
CA TYR A 81 14.22 -8.09 7.84
C TYR A 81 14.31 -7.51 6.43
N TYR A 82 13.73 -6.35 6.19
CA TYR A 82 13.78 -5.68 4.89
C TYR A 82 13.84 -4.17 5.11
N CYS A 83 14.25 -3.43 4.09
CA CYS A 83 14.24 -1.97 4.14
C CYS A 83 12.91 -1.44 3.65
N TYR A 84 12.09 -0.91 4.56
CA TYR A 84 10.80 -0.29 4.20
C TYR A 84 10.92 1.03 3.42
N SER A 85 12.11 1.63 3.32
CA SER A 85 12.34 2.84 2.50
C SER A 85 12.82 2.50 1.10
N CYS A 86 13.72 1.52 0.97
CA CYS A 86 14.23 1.05 -0.33
C CYS A 86 13.35 -0.05 -0.94
N CYS A 87 12.44 -0.61 -0.16
CA CYS A 87 11.56 -1.71 -0.51
C CYS A 87 12.29 -2.96 -1.01
N ILE A 88 13.39 -3.31 -0.36
CA ILE A 88 14.21 -4.49 -0.67
C ILE A 88 14.43 -5.37 0.56
N PRO A 89 14.54 -6.70 0.40
CA PRO A 89 15.09 -7.59 1.42
C PRO A 89 16.49 -7.14 1.86
N LEU A 90 16.85 -7.40 3.12
CA LEU A 90 18.25 -7.31 3.54
C LEU A 90 19.01 -8.55 3.06
N GLU A 91 20.34 -8.45 2.94
CA GLU A 91 21.16 -9.55 2.39
C GLU A 91 20.93 -10.88 3.13
N MET A 92 20.93 -10.84 4.46
CA MET A 92 20.72 -11.99 5.32
C MET A 92 19.32 -12.64 5.22
N THR A 93 18.31 -11.90 4.73
CA THR A 93 16.91 -12.36 4.65
C THR A 93 16.44 -12.58 3.23
N LYS A 94 17.26 -12.21 2.24
CA LYS A 94 16.93 -12.30 0.81
C LYS A 94 16.55 -13.73 0.39
N GLY A 95 17.17 -14.75 0.98
CA GLY A 95 16.86 -16.16 0.71
C GLY A 95 15.65 -16.70 1.48
N ILE A 96 15.13 -15.97 2.47
CA ILE A 96 14.02 -16.42 3.35
C ILE A 96 12.72 -15.70 2.98
N ILE A 97 12.82 -14.42 2.58
CA ILE A 97 11.66 -13.62 2.19
C ILE A 97 11.10 -14.19 0.87
N PRO A 98 9.79 -14.52 0.80
CA PRO A 98 9.19 -15.05 -0.40
C PRO A 98 9.24 -14.00 -1.52
N THR A 99 9.53 -14.45 -2.73
CA THR A 99 9.52 -13.63 -3.94
C THR A 99 8.57 -14.23 -4.96
N LEU A 100 7.86 -13.36 -5.67
CA LEU A 100 6.95 -13.73 -6.75
C LEU A 100 7.46 -13.11 -8.04
N ASP A 101 7.50 -13.89 -9.11
CA ASP A 101 7.91 -13.39 -10.43
C ASP A 101 6.85 -12.46 -11.04
N ALA A 102 5.57 -12.73 -10.76
CA ALA A 102 4.43 -11.98 -11.29
C ALA A 102 3.23 -11.98 -10.33
N LEU A 103 2.44 -10.91 -10.42
CA LEU A 103 1.10 -10.78 -9.86
C LEU A 103 0.04 -10.84 -10.97
N PRO A 104 -1.21 -11.25 -10.67
CA PRO A 104 -2.32 -11.23 -11.64
C PRO A 104 -2.61 -9.85 -12.23
N LEU A 105 -2.17 -8.78 -11.55
CA LEU A 105 -2.29 -7.40 -11.99
C LEU A 105 -1.05 -6.61 -11.55
N LYS A 106 -0.74 -5.52 -12.27
CA LYS A 106 0.29 -4.57 -11.85
C LYS A 106 -0.30 -3.64 -10.80
N VAL A 107 0.48 -3.36 -9.76
CA VAL A 107 0.04 -2.56 -8.62
C VAL A 107 0.87 -1.28 -8.56
N ASP A 108 0.21 -0.15 -8.65
CA ASP A 108 0.82 1.15 -8.37
C ASP A 108 0.30 1.67 -7.03
N ILE A 109 1.21 1.87 -6.08
CA ILE A 109 0.89 2.37 -4.74
C ILE A 109 1.25 3.85 -4.71
N VAL A 110 0.28 4.72 -4.46
CA VAL A 110 0.53 6.15 -4.21
C VAL A 110 0.47 6.40 -2.71
N LYS A 111 1.61 6.77 -2.12
CA LYS A 111 1.72 7.08 -0.69
C LYS A 111 1.69 8.57 -0.47
N HIS A 112 1.16 9.00 0.67
CA HIS A 112 1.31 10.38 1.10
C HIS A 112 2.69 10.61 1.74
N LYS A 113 3.30 11.77 1.50
CA LYS A 113 4.63 12.14 2.06
C LYS A 113 4.73 12.12 3.59
N ARG A 114 3.60 12.18 4.31
CA ARG A 114 3.55 12.10 5.78
C ARG A 114 3.31 10.66 6.29
N GLU A 115 3.11 9.70 5.41
CA GLU A 115 2.97 8.30 5.79
C GLU A 115 4.29 7.74 6.33
N ILE A 116 4.23 7.01 7.44
CA ILE A 116 5.42 6.43 8.07
C ILE A 116 5.71 5.07 7.43
N ASP A 117 6.80 4.98 6.67
CA ASP A 117 7.19 3.74 5.97
C ASP A 117 7.22 2.50 6.85
N GLY A 118 7.77 2.61 8.07
CA GLY A 118 7.90 1.49 9.00
C GLY A 118 6.57 0.95 9.55
N LYS A 119 5.44 1.62 9.26
CA LYS A 119 4.08 1.19 9.61
C LYS A 119 3.25 0.81 8.39
N SER A 120 3.77 1.04 7.18
CA SER A 120 3.06 0.85 5.92
C SER A 120 3.18 -0.58 5.43
N THR A 121 2.07 -1.32 5.44
CA THR A 121 2.01 -2.69 4.88
C THR A 121 2.09 -2.72 3.36
N ALA A 122 1.80 -1.60 2.69
CA ALA A 122 1.86 -1.48 1.24
C ALA A 122 3.27 -1.78 0.69
N THR A 123 4.32 -1.45 1.46
CA THR A 123 5.72 -1.70 1.07
C THR A 123 6.04 -3.20 0.90
N HIS A 124 5.30 -4.10 1.58
CA HIS A 124 5.49 -5.54 1.46
C HIS A 124 5.27 -6.04 0.03
N ALA A 125 4.27 -5.48 -0.68
CA ALA A 125 3.98 -5.88 -2.05
C ALA A 125 5.18 -5.64 -2.96
N LYS A 126 5.84 -4.48 -2.80
CA LYS A 126 7.06 -4.14 -3.56
C LYS A 126 8.26 -5.03 -3.21
N VAL A 127 8.40 -5.40 -1.94
CA VAL A 127 9.45 -6.31 -1.47
C VAL A 127 9.29 -7.71 -2.07
N ILE A 128 8.05 -8.21 -2.15
CA ILE A 128 7.75 -9.58 -2.61
C ILE A 128 7.74 -9.68 -4.14
N CYS A 129 7.19 -8.69 -4.85
CA CYS A 129 7.08 -8.70 -6.32
C CYS A 129 7.55 -7.37 -6.93
N PRO A 130 8.88 -7.11 -6.93
CA PRO A 130 9.41 -5.83 -7.37
C PRO A 130 9.18 -5.54 -8.86
N SER A 131 8.91 -6.55 -9.68
CA SER A 131 8.63 -6.44 -11.12
C SER A 131 7.26 -5.86 -11.42
N HIS A 132 6.24 -6.17 -10.61
CA HIS A 132 4.84 -5.81 -10.86
C HIS A 132 4.30 -4.71 -9.95
N VAL A 133 5.04 -4.34 -8.91
CA VAL A 133 4.62 -3.31 -7.96
C VAL A 133 5.49 -2.07 -8.12
N ARG A 134 4.90 -0.87 -8.11
CA ARG A 134 5.62 0.40 -8.02
C ARG A 134 5.06 1.24 -6.88
N ILE A 135 5.90 2.09 -6.31
CA ILE A 135 5.51 3.00 -5.24
C ILE A 135 5.86 4.42 -5.67
N PHE A 136 4.88 5.31 -5.58
CA PHE A 136 4.97 6.73 -5.87
C PHE A 136 4.68 7.52 -4.59
N ILE A 137 5.31 8.67 -4.42
CA ILE A 137 5.03 9.57 -3.29
C ILE A 137 4.29 10.78 -3.83
N TYR A 138 3.06 11.01 -3.37
CA TYR A 138 2.28 12.17 -3.75
C TYR A 138 3.06 13.48 -3.53
N PRO A 139 3.11 14.40 -4.52
CA PRO A 139 2.21 14.51 -5.67
C PRO A 139 2.61 13.70 -6.92
N GLU A 140 3.68 12.90 -6.87
CA GLU A 140 4.03 12.02 -7.99
C GLU A 140 2.96 10.93 -8.17
N LEU A 141 2.49 10.77 -9.40
CA LEU A 141 1.47 9.79 -9.78
C LEU A 141 2.01 8.86 -10.87
N PRO A 142 1.43 7.66 -11.01
CA PRO A 142 1.77 6.76 -12.12
C PRO A 142 1.50 7.46 -13.46
N PRO A 143 2.43 7.41 -14.44
CA PRO A 143 2.31 8.14 -15.70
C PRO A 143 0.99 7.89 -16.46
N ASN A 144 0.51 6.64 -16.45
CA ASN A 144 -0.67 6.22 -17.20
C ASN A 144 -1.96 6.28 -16.37
N LEU A 145 -1.94 6.89 -15.18
CA LEU A 145 -3.11 6.93 -14.29
C LEU A 145 -4.29 7.67 -14.93
N LEU A 146 -4.00 8.71 -15.72
CA LEU A 146 -5.01 9.58 -16.35
C LEU A 146 -5.46 9.10 -17.73
N ASP A 147 -4.64 8.31 -18.42
CA ASP A 147 -4.87 7.90 -19.81
C ASP A 147 -5.91 6.77 -19.93
N ASN A 148 -5.91 5.83 -18.98
CA ASN A 148 -6.72 4.60 -19.05
C ASN A 148 -7.69 4.48 -17.87
N LYS A 149 -8.57 5.48 -17.70
CA LYS A 149 -9.51 5.54 -16.56
C LYS A 149 -10.44 4.33 -16.44
N GLU A 150 -10.76 3.65 -17.55
CA GLU A 150 -11.67 2.49 -17.55
C GLU A 150 -10.99 1.16 -17.17
N GLU A 151 -9.65 1.08 -17.27
CA GLU A 151 -8.88 -0.13 -16.92
C GLU A 151 -8.28 -0.08 -15.51
N ASN A 152 -8.25 1.10 -14.90
CA ASN A 152 -7.67 1.33 -13.59
C ASN A 152 -8.72 1.14 -12.48
N ILE A 153 -8.49 0.16 -11.60
CA ILE A 153 -9.27 0.01 -10.37
C ILE A 153 -8.55 0.77 -9.26
N VAL A 154 -9.16 1.85 -8.76
CA VAL A 154 -8.68 2.61 -7.59
C VAL A 154 -9.36 2.05 -6.35
N LEU A 155 -8.57 1.60 -5.38
CA LEU A 155 -9.00 1.01 -4.12
C LEU A 155 -8.74 1.97 -2.95
#